data_AF-A0A661PAY7-F1
#
_entry.id   AF-A0A661PAY7-F1
#
_cell.length_a   1.000
_cell.length_b   1.000
_cell.length_c   1.000
_cell.angle_alpha   90.00
_cell.angle_beta   90.00
_cell.angle_gamma   90.00
#
_symmetry.space_group_name_H-M   'P 1'
#
loop_
_entity.id
_entity.type
_entity.pdbx_description
1 polymer ?
#
loop_
_entity_poly.entity_id
_entity_poly.type
_entity_poly.pdbx_seq_one_letter_code
_entity_poly.pdbx_strand_id
1 'polypeptide(L)' 'MSTDYTFLKACRGEKTDYTPVWLMRQAGRYLPQYMAIRKKVTFLELCKTPELAAEVTIQPIDY' A
#
# COMPACT_ATOMS: atom_id res chain seq x y z
N MET A 1 3.41 14.96 -14.16
CA MET A 1 3.51 13.54 -13.75
C MET A 1 2.59 12.75 -14.66
N SER A 2 3.09 11.72 -15.33
CA SER A 2 2.27 10.93 -16.27
C SER A 2 1.14 10.23 -15.50
N THR A 3 -0.09 10.62 -15.77
CA THR A 3 -1.31 10.17 -15.05
C THR A 3 -1.78 8.78 -15.47
N ASP A 4 -0.92 8.02 -16.15
CA ASP A 4 -1.32 6.88 -16.98
C ASP A 4 -1.00 5.55 -16.30
N TYR A 5 -1.47 5.40 -15.05
CA TYR A 5 -1.29 4.17 -14.28
C TYR A 5 -2.07 3.01 -14.90
N THR A 6 -1.38 1.89 -15.14
CA THR A 6 -1.95 0.65 -15.70
C THR A 6 -3.18 0.16 -14.93
N PHE A 7 -3.20 0.36 -13.61
CA PHE A 7 -4.38 0.04 -12.78
C PHE A 7 -5.61 0.85 -13.20
N LEU A 8 -5.49 2.17 -13.39
CA LEU A 8 -6.60 3.01 -13.80
C LEU A 8 -7.07 2.69 -15.23
N LYS A 9 -6.14 2.36 -16.13
CA LYS A 9 -6.45 1.91 -17.49
C LYS A 9 -7.28 0.62 -17.49
N ALA A 10 -6.85 -0.37 -16.70
CA ALA A 10 -7.60 -1.61 -16.54
C ALA A 10 -9.00 -1.38 -15.97
N CYS A 11 -9.14 -0.49 -14.97
CA CYS A 11 -10.45 -0.13 -14.41
C CYS A 11 -11.38 0.57 -15.43
N ARG A 12 -10.82 1.27 -16.42
CA ARG A 12 -11.57 1.92 -17.51
C ARG A 12 -11.84 1.00 -18.70
N GLY A 13 -11.34 -0.24 -18.67
CA GLY A 13 -11.46 -1.19 -19.80
C GLY A 13 -10.54 -0.86 -20.98
N GLU A 14 -9.51 -0.03 -20.77
CA GLU A 14 -8.52 0.29 -21.80
C GLU A 14 -7.52 -0.87 -21.96
N LYS A 15 -6.86 -0.94 -23.13
CA LYS A 15 -5.82 -1.94 -23.37
C LYS A 15 -4.61 -1.67 -22.46
N THR A 16 -4.19 -2.68 -21.71
CA THR A 16 -3.00 -2.63 -20.84
C THR A 16 -1.93 -3.62 -21.29
N ASP A 17 -0.66 -3.28 -21.10
CA ASP A 17 0.47 -4.15 -21.45
C ASP A 17 0.59 -5.36 -20.52
N TYR A 18 0.05 -5.26 -19.31
CA TYR A 18 -0.03 -6.33 -18.32
C TYR A 18 -1.30 -6.20 -17.47
N THR A 19 -1.68 -7.27 -16.78
CA THR A 19 -2.79 -7.27 -15.82
C THR A 19 -2.30 -6.70 -14.49
N PRO A 20 -2.81 -5.55 -14.02
CA PRO A 20 -2.39 -4.99 -12.74
C PRO A 20 -2.95 -5.83 -11.58
N VAL A 21 -2.14 -6.06 -10.56
CA VAL A 21 -2.52 -6.86 -9.37
C VAL A 21 -2.42 -6.00 -8.12
N TRP A 22 -3.41 -6.15 -7.24
CA TRP A 22 -3.43 -5.59 -5.90
C TRP A 22 -3.95 -6.65 -4.94
N LEU A 23 -3.43 -6.66 -3.71
CA LEU A 23 -3.88 -7.58 -2.68
C LEU A 23 -4.50 -6.79 -1.52
N MET A 24 -5.73 -7.18 -1.15
CA MET A 24 -6.34 -6.64 0.06
C MET A 24 -5.48 -6.97 1.27
N ARG A 25 -5.20 -5.95 2.09
CA ARG A 25 -4.32 -6.03 3.27
C ARG A 25 -2.84 -6.32 2.95
N GLN A 26 -2.34 -5.84 1.80
CA GLN A 26 -0.92 -5.85 1.46
C GLN A 26 -0.02 -5.20 2.53
N ALA A 27 -0.47 -4.12 3.16
CA ALA A 27 0.21 -3.55 4.33
C ALA A 27 -0.28 -4.27 5.59
N GLY A 28 0.39 -5.36 5.97
CA GLY A 28 -0.11 -6.26 6.99
C GLY A 28 0.96 -6.91 7.86
N ARG A 29 0.48 -7.68 8.85
CA ARG A 29 1.28 -8.37 9.87
C ARG A 29 2.29 -9.39 9.33
N TYR A 30 2.18 -9.74 8.04
CA TYR A 30 3.13 -10.63 7.39
C TYR A 30 4.44 -9.92 7.02
N LEU A 31 4.44 -8.58 6.95
CA LEU A 31 5.65 -7.79 6.70
C LEU A 31 6.41 -7.58 8.02
N PRO A 32 7.70 -7.96 8.11
CA PRO A 32 8.50 -7.73 9.31
C PRO A 32 8.61 -6.24 9.69
N GLN A 33 8.68 -5.36 8.68
CA GLN A 33 8.75 -3.90 8.85
C GLN A 33 7.46 -3.34 9.46
N TYR A 34 6.30 -3.79 8.97
CA TYR A 34 5.00 -3.45 9.55
C TYR A 34 4.93 -3.85 11.04
N MET A 35 5.39 -5.06 11.35
CA MET A 35 5.40 -5.57 12.73
C MET A 35 6.37 -4.79 13.62
N ALA A 36 7.48 -4.26 13.09
CA ALA A 36 8.42 -3.43 13.84
C ALA A 36 7.78 -2.10 14.29
N ILE A 37 6.99 -1.47 13.42
CA ILE A 37 6.24 -0.25 13.76
C ILE A 37 5.14 -0.57 14.77
N ARG A 38 4.37 -1.63 14.51
CA ARG A 38 3.22 -2.02 15.35
C ARG A 38 3.60 -2.46 16.77
N LYS A 39 4.86 -2.83 17.02
CA LYS A 39 5.39 -3.07 18.37
C LYS A 39 5.60 -1.78 19.18
N LYS A 40 5.72 -0.63 18.51
CA LYS A 40 6.04 0.67 19.13
C LYS A 40 4.81 1.54 19.38
N VAL A 41 3.74 1.36 18.60
CA VAL A 41 2.53 2.17 18.66
C VAL A 41 1.27 1.32 18.74
N THR A 42 0.21 1.86 19.32
CA THR A 42 -1.09 1.17 19.34
C THR A 42 -1.75 1.20 17.97
N PHE A 43 -2.72 0.31 17.72
CA PHE A 43 -3.42 0.27 16.42
C PHE A 43 -4.16 1.58 16.11
N LEU A 44 -4.84 2.15 17.10
CA LEU A 44 -5.58 3.40 16.94
C LEU A 44 -4.65 4.58 16.66
N GLU A 45 -3.50 4.62 17.32
CA GLU A 45 -2.46 5.63 17.11
C GLU A 45 -1.85 5.51 15.71
N LEU A 46 -1.52 4.28 15.27
CA LEU A 46 -1.03 4.02 13.91
C LEU A 46 -2.01 4.51 12.83
N CYS A 47 -3.32 4.39 13.07
CA CYS A 47 -4.34 4.89 12.14
C CYS A 47 -4.58 6.42 12.24
N LYS A 48 -4.29 7.04 13.39
CA LYS A 48 -4.54 8.46 13.64
C LYS A 48 -3.33 9.35 13.38
N THR A 49 -2.14 8.78 13.29
CA THR A 49 -0.89 9.48 12.97
C THR A 49 -0.61 9.38 11.47
N PRO A 50 -0.78 10.46 10.69
CA PRO A 50 -0.66 10.44 9.23
C PRO A 50 0.70 9.94 8.73
N GLU A 51 1.77 10.30 9.44
CA GLU A 51 3.16 9.95 9.09
C GLU A 51 3.37 8.43 9.15
N LEU A 52 2.87 7.80 10.22
CA LEU A 52 2.95 6.35 10.41
C LEU A 52 2.03 5.60 9.43
N ALA A 53 0.84 6.14 9.15
CA ALA A 53 -0.08 5.57 8.19
C ALA A 53 0.50 5.59 6.75
N ALA A 54 1.17 6.68 6.37
CA ALA A 54 1.86 6.81 5.09
C ALA A 54 3.02 5.81 4.97
N GLU A 55 3.88 5.73 5.99
CA GLU A 55 5.01 4.80 6.03
C GLU A 55 4.54 3.34 5.83
N VAL A 56 3.51 2.93 6.58
CA VAL A 56 2.92 1.60 6.48
C VAL A 56 2.32 1.30 5.10
N THR A 57 1.75 2.31 4.43
CA THR A 57 1.09 2.15 3.12
C THR A 57 2.08 1.91 2.00
N ILE A 58 3.28 2.48 2.11
CA ILE A 58 4.34 2.40 1.09
C ILE A 58 5.14 1.08 1.18
N GLN A 59 5.25 0.48 2.36
CA GLN A 59 6.01 -0.77 2.60
C GLN A 59 5.77 -1.92 1.60
N PRO A 60 4.54 -2.19 1.10
CA PRO A 60 4.30 -3.27 0.14
C PRO A 60 4.75 -2.95 -1.29
N ILE A 61 5.06 -1.68 -1.58
CA ILE A 61 5.41 -1.17 -2.92
C ILE A 61 6.92 -0.92 -3.01
N ASP A 62 7.56 -0.45 -1.94
CA ASP A 62 8.98 -0.07 -1.89
C ASP A 62 9.95 -1.26 -1.68
N TYR A 63 9.64 -2.45 -2.22
CA TYR A 63 10.51 -3.65 -2.12
C TYR A 63 10.95 -4.19 -3.49
#